data_AF-A0A8J5BV62-F1
#
_entry.id   AF-A0A8J5BV62-F1
#
_cell.length_a   1.000
_cell.length_b   1.000
_cell.length_c   1.000
_cell.angle_alpha   90.00
_cell.angle_beta   90.00
_cell.angle_gamma   90.00
#
_symmetry.space_group_name_H-M   'P 1'
#
loop_
_entity.id
_entity.type
_entity.pdbx_description
1 polymer ?
#
loop_
_entity_poly.entity_id
_entity_poly.type
_entity_poly.pdbx_seq_one_letter_code
_entity_poly.pdbx_strand_id
1 'polypeptide(L)'
;MAAFSEDPPKYAALHWDGKMLRDVLGSDPGTTSETLAVLVSGPPAYPEGKLLGVPLIDSSTGTAQAEASMDLLEAWGLTGVITALVFDTTASNSGVHRGAAKLLEQQLDRKVFYLACRHHILEVLVGTVWENLFGKVKSPENPWFKHFKDVWTDLTTDNPTTLSIRQNG
;
A
#
# COMPACT_ATOMS: atom_id res chain seq x y z
N MET A 1 14.99 22.21 7.81
CA MET A 1 14.95 20.80 7.39
C MET A 1 14.43 19.99 8.57
N ALA A 2 13.62 18.96 8.34
CA ALA A 2 12.98 18.24 9.44
C ALA A 2 14.01 17.40 10.21
N ALA A 3 13.81 17.23 11.52
CA ALA A 3 14.70 16.53 12.46
C ALA A 3 15.25 15.15 11.99
N PHE A 4 14.60 14.52 11.02
CA PHE A 4 14.98 13.23 10.45
C PHE A 4 16.31 13.25 9.68
N SER A 5 16.68 14.36 9.03
CA SER A 5 17.95 14.46 8.31
C SER A 5 19.14 14.81 9.22
N GLU A 6 18.87 15.39 10.39
CA GLU A 6 19.90 15.80 11.36
C GLU A 6 20.32 14.65 12.29
N ASP A 7 19.36 13.78 12.65
CA ASP A 7 19.61 12.56 13.43
C ASP A 7 18.87 11.37 12.79
N PRO A 8 19.42 10.80 11.68
CA PRO A 8 18.81 9.66 11.02
C PRO A 8 18.95 8.40 11.88
N PRO A 9 17.94 7.51 11.88
CA PRO A 9 18.03 6.26 12.61
C PRO A 9 19.17 5.40 12.06
N LYS A 10 19.89 4.70 12.94
CA LYS A 10 20.98 3.78 12.56
C LYS A 10 20.53 2.74 11.53
N TYR A 11 19.30 2.25 11.67
CA TYR A 11 18.66 1.32 10.77
C TYR A 11 17.23 1.74 10.53
N ALA A 12 16.79 1.63 9.29
CA ALA A 12 15.48 2.08 8.86
C ALA A 12 14.76 1.05 7.99
N ALA A 13 13.44 1.11 8.00
CA ALA A 13 12.57 0.42 7.05
C ALA A 13 11.88 1.45 6.16
N LEU A 14 12.00 1.27 4.84
CA LEU A 14 11.24 2.02 3.85
C LEU A 14 9.87 1.37 3.68
N HIS A 15 8.81 2.17 3.67
CA HIS A 15 7.47 1.73 3.33
C HIS A 15 6.93 2.58 2.20
N TRP A 16 6.20 1.95 1.28
CA TRP A 16 5.47 2.65 0.24
C TRP A 16 4.13 1.98 -0.02
N ASP A 17 3.13 2.79 -0.38
CA ASP A 17 1.82 2.30 -0.83
C ASP A 17 1.21 3.26 -1.85
N GLY A 18 0.63 2.68 -2.90
CA GLY A 18 0.04 3.39 -4.02
C GLY A 18 -1.45 3.62 -3.82
N LYS A 19 -1.93 4.81 -4.17
CA LYS A 19 -3.37 5.11 -4.22
C LYS A 19 -3.70 6.02 -5.38
N MET A 20 -4.66 5.60 -6.20
CA MET A 20 -5.37 6.49 -7.10
C MET A 20 -6.16 7.53 -6.29
N LEU A 21 -5.81 8.80 -6.43
CA LEU A 21 -6.51 9.92 -5.83
C LEU A 21 -7.13 10.78 -6.92
N ARG A 22 -8.37 11.22 -6.66
CA ARG A 22 -9.07 12.15 -7.53
C ARG A 22 -8.62 13.56 -7.22
N ASP A 23 -8.27 14.32 -8.24
CA ASP A 23 -8.01 15.74 -8.08
C ASP A 23 -9.32 16.47 -7.78
N VAL A 24 -9.42 17.03 -6.58
CA VAL A 24 -10.58 17.79 -6.09
C VAL A 24 -10.31 19.29 -6.04
N LEU A 25 -9.05 19.73 -6.15
CA LEU A 25 -8.65 21.12 -5.87
C LEU A 25 -7.60 21.68 -6.85
N GLY A 26 -7.02 20.86 -7.72
CA GLY A 26 -5.93 21.21 -8.61
C GLY A 26 -6.36 21.68 -10.00
N SER A 27 -5.41 21.62 -10.93
CA SER A 27 -5.46 22.26 -12.26
C SER A 27 -6.51 21.65 -13.19
N ASP A 28 -6.89 20.39 -12.98
CA ASP A 28 -7.88 19.68 -13.79
C ASP A 28 -8.86 18.87 -12.89
N PRO A 29 -9.82 19.57 -12.26
CA PRO A 29 -10.73 18.98 -11.29
C PRO A 29 -11.50 17.79 -11.87
N GLY A 30 -11.40 16.65 -11.19
CA GLY A 30 -12.09 15.42 -11.56
C GLY A 30 -11.22 14.37 -12.24
N THR A 31 -10.00 14.71 -12.65
CA THR A 31 -8.99 13.73 -13.09
C THR A 31 -8.53 12.85 -11.93
N THR A 32 -8.06 11.64 -12.24
CA THR A 32 -7.52 10.71 -11.23
C THR A 32 -6.06 10.48 -11.54
N SER A 33 -5.22 10.61 -10.53
CA SER A 33 -3.77 10.41 -10.65
C SER A 33 -3.32 9.39 -9.61
N GLU A 34 -2.30 8.60 -9.96
CA GLU A 34 -1.67 7.70 -9.02
C GLU A 34 -0.77 8.52 -8.09
N THR A 35 -0.90 8.27 -6.79
CA THR A 35 -0.04 8.86 -5.76
C THR A 35 0.64 7.75 -4.99
N LEU A 36 1.84 8.03 -4.50
CA LEU A 36 2.63 7.07 -3.74
C LEU A 36 2.96 7.67 -2.38
N ALA A 37 2.39 7.15 -1.31
CA ALA A 37 2.82 7.53 0.02
C ALA A 37 4.14 6.83 0.32
N VAL A 38 5.19 7.58 0.63
CA VAL A 38 6.52 7.03 0.95
C VAL A 38 6.93 7.51 2.34
N LEU A 39 7.22 6.56 3.23
CA LEU A 39 7.61 6.84 4.62
C LEU A 39 8.74 5.96 5.08
N VAL A 40 9.46 6.41 6.11
CA VAL A 40 10.55 5.65 6.72
C VAL A 40 10.33 5.52 8.22
N SER A 41 10.41 4.30 8.74
CA SER A 41 10.40 4.02 10.19
C SER A 41 11.75 3.55 10.69
N GLY A 42 12.09 3.90 11.93
CA GLY A 42 13.39 3.60 12.53
C GLY A 42 13.34 3.73 14.05
N PRO A 43 12.83 2.71 14.78
CA PRO A 43 12.81 2.73 16.23
C PRO A 43 14.24 2.76 16.81
N PRO A 44 14.46 3.39 17.98
CA PRO A 44 13.44 4.00 18.85
C PRO A 44 13.04 5.43 18.46
N ALA A 45 13.79 6.11 17.58
CA ALA A 45 13.58 7.52 17.26
C ALA A 45 12.28 7.76 16.47
N TYR A 46 11.94 6.85 15.55
CA TYR A 46 10.80 6.99 14.64
C TYR A 46 9.95 5.72 14.60
N PRO A 47 9.25 5.37 15.69
CA PRO A 47 8.48 4.12 15.79
C PRO A 47 7.28 4.09 14.84
N GLU A 48 6.56 5.21 14.71
CA GLU A 48 5.39 5.36 13.81
C GLU A 48 5.78 5.67 12.36
N GLY A 49 7.07 5.91 12.12
CA GLY A 49 7.60 6.36 10.85
C GLY A 49 7.39 7.85 10.56
N LYS A 50 8.09 8.31 9.52
CA LYS A 50 8.08 9.68 9.00
C LYS A 50 7.72 9.64 7.54
N LEU A 51 6.63 10.32 7.17
CA LEU A 51 6.28 10.55 5.78
C LEU A 51 7.35 11.44 5.12
N LEU A 52 7.99 10.92 4.08
CA LEU A 52 8.98 11.64 3.27
C LEU A 52 8.30 12.46 2.17
N GLY A 53 7.21 11.94 1.62
CA GLY A 53 6.44 12.60 0.57
C GLY A 53 5.26 11.77 0.08
N VAL A 54 4.43 12.41 -0.74
CA VAL A 54 3.32 11.78 -1.48
C VAL A 54 3.41 12.21 -2.95
N PRO A 55 4.45 11.79 -3.71
CA PRO A 55 4.59 12.15 -5.11
C PRO A 55 3.43 11.60 -5.95
N LEU A 56 3.08 12.36 -6.98
CA LEU A 56 2.31 11.86 -8.11
C LEU A 56 3.24 10.99 -8.96
N ILE A 57 2.75 9.85 -9.41
CA ILE A 57 3.51 8.96 -10.29
C ILE A 57 2.71 8.68 -11.56
N ASP A 58 3.42 8.50 -12.68
CA ASP A 58 2.81 8.35 -14.00
C ASP A 58 2.10 7.01 -14.19
N SER A 59 2.43 6.01 -13.36
CA SER A 59 1.80 4.68 -13.39
C SER A 59 1.96 3.94 -12.08
N SER A 60 1.11 2.94 -11.83
CA SER A 60 1.21 2.02 -10.68
C SER A 60 2.24 0.90 -10.86
N THR A 61 3.13 1.00 -11.87
CA THR A 61 4.14 -0.04 -12.14
C THR A 61 5.22 -0.08 -11.06
N GLY A 62 5.85 -1.25 -10.88
CA GLY A 62 6.94 -1.39 -9.91
C GLY A 62 8.13 -0.48 -10.18
N THR A 63 8.41 -0.17 -11.45
CA THR A 63 9.45 0.77 -11.86
C THR A 63 9.15 2.19 -11.37
N ALA A 64 7.97 2.73 -11.68
CA ALA A 64 7.58 4.07 -11.26
C ALA A 64 7.55 4.20 -9.72
N GLN A 65 7.08 3.17 -9.02
CA GLN A 65 7.08 3.15 -7.55
C GLN A 65 8.50 3.12 -6.96
N ALA A 66 9.40 2.32 -7.54
CA ALA A 66 10.80 2.25 -7.09
C ALA A 66 11.55 3.56 -7.32
N GLU A 67 11.42 4.16 -8.51
CA GLU A 67 12.07 5.42 -8.86
C GLU A 67 11.62 6.55 -7.93
N ALA A 68 10.30 6.76 -7.78
CA ALA A 68 9.78 7.80 -6.89
C ALA A 68 10.19 7.61 -5.42
N SER A 69 10.29 6.35 -4.96
CA SER A 69 10.75 6.04 -3.61
C SER A 69 12.25 6.30 -3.44
N MET A 70 13.07 5.99 -4.44
CA MET A 70 14.51 6.24 -4.42
C MET A 70 14.82 7.73 -4.45
N ASP A 71 14.14 8.50 -5.31
CA ASP A 71 14.29 9.96 -5.40
C ASP A 71 14.07 10.63 -4.03
N LEU A 72 13.04 10.18 -3.30
CA LEU A 72 12.80 10.65 -1.93
C LEU A 72 13.88 10.20 -0.95
N LEU A 73 14.38 8.97 -1.05
CA LEU A 73 15.49 8.53 -0.17
C LEU A 73 16.76 9.32 -0.42
N GLU A 74 17.08 9.63 -1.67
CA GLU A 74 18.24 10.44 -2.06
C GLU A 74 18.09 11.89 -1.60
N ALA A 75 16.93 12.51 -1.86
CA ALA A 75 16.64 13.87 -1.44
C ALA A 75 16.74 14.06 0.09
N TRP A 76 16.44 13.02 0.86
CA TRP A 76 16.54 13.01 2.31
C TRP A 76 17.87 12.48 2.85
N GLY A 77 18.77 11.97 1.99
CA GLY A 77 20.06 11.40 2.40
C GLY A 77 19.95 10.10 3.20
N LEU A 78 18.89 9.30 3.00
CA LEU A 78 18.55 8.12 3.79
C LEU A 78 18.92 6.79 3.14
N THR A 79 19.40 6.79 1.90
CA THR A 79 19.80 5.56 1.18
C THR A 79 20.77 4.72 2.00
N GLY A 80 21.67 5.33 2.77
CA GLY A 80 22.66 4.66 3.62
C GLY A 80 22.10 3.83 4.78
N VAL A 81 20.89 4.13 5.27
CA VAL A 81 20.34 3.52 6.51
C VAL A 81 19.20 2.50 6.27
N ILE A 82 18.68 2.40 5.05
CA ILE A 82 17.60 1.45 4.70
C ILE A 82 18.06 -0.01 4.80
N THR A 83 17.52 -0.75 5.76
CA THR A 83 17.81 -2.17 5.98
C THR A 83 16.62 -3.07 5.67
N ALA A 84 15.42 -2.51 5.54
CA ALA A 84 14.21 -3.26 5.25
C ALA A 84 13.29 -2.50 4.29
N LEU A 85 12.50 -3.26 3.55
CA LEU A 85 11.47 -2.79 2.61
C LEU A 85 10.12 -3.37 3.04
N VAL A 86 9.13 -2.53 3.27
CA VAL A 86 7.78 -2.90 3.70
C VAL A 86 6.81 -2.50 2.60
N PHE A 87 6.08 -3.48 2.07
CA PHE A 87 5.24 -3.32 0.88
C PHE A 87 4.11 -4.34 0.85
N ASP A 88 3.01 -4.05 0.17
CA ASP A 88 1.94 -5.00 -0.13
C ASP A 88 2.37 -6.02 -1.19
N THR A 89 1.81 -7.23 -1.18
CA THR A 89 2.22 -8.31 -2.11
C THR A 89 1.51 -8.26 -3.46
N THR A 90 1.33 -7.07 -4.02
CA THR A 90 0.91 -6.93 -5.42
C THR A 90 2.05 -7.29 -6.37
N ALA A 91 1.73 -7.65 -7.62
CA ALA A 91 2.73 -8.02 -8.61
C ALA A 91 3.68 -6.86 -8.96
N SER A 92 3.19 -5.61 -8.92
CA SER A 92 4.00 -4.40 -9.10
C SER A 92 5.05 -4.24 -8.01
N ASN A 93 4.78 -4.67 -6.78
CA ASN A 93 5.72 -4.52 -5.67
C ASN A 93 6.60 -5.77 -5.44
N SER A 94 6.03 -6.97 -5.60
CA SER A 94 6.68 -8.26 -5.31
C SER A 94 7.25 -9.00 -6.52
N GLY A 95 7.05 -8.50 -7.74
CA GLY A 95 7.49 -9.17 -8.98
C GLY A 95 8.99 -9.48 -9.02
N VAL A 96 9.35 -10.71 -9.39
CA VAL A 96 10.74 -11.21 -9.36
C VAL A 96 11.69 -10.41 -10.25
N HIS A 97 11.21 -9.88 -11.38
CA HIS A 97 12.03 -9.17 -12.37
C HIS A 97 11.84 -7.65 -12.38
N ARG A 98 10.63 -7.17 -12.06
CA ARG A 98 10.25 -5.74 -12.16
C ARG A 98 9.44 -5.26 -10.95
N GLY A 99 9.45 -6.01 -9.85
CA GLY A 99 8.82 -5.59 -8.61
C GLY A 99 9.58 -4.41 -8.01
N ALA A 100 8.86 -3.44 -7.45
CA ALA A 100 9.46 -2.27 -6.82
C ALA A 100 10.50 -2.66 -5.75
N ALA A 101 10.19 -3.67 -4.92
CA ALA A 101 11.13 -4.14 -3.89
C ALA A 101 12.42 -4.69 -4.50
N LYS A 102 12.33 -5.37 -5.64
CA LYS A 102 13.50 -5.91 -6.35
C LYS A 102 14.37 -4.79 -6.91
N LEU A 103 13.75 -3.81 -7.55
CA LEU A 103 14.44 -2.67 -8.15
C LEU A 103 15.10 -1.79 -7.08
N LEU A 104 14.42 -1.55 -5.96
CA LEU A 104 14.97 -0.82 -4.81
C LEU A 104 16.17 -1.54 -4.19
N GLU A 105 16.12 -2.88 -4.01
CA GLU A 105 17.28 -3.66 -3.55
C GLU A 105 18.50 -3.46 -4.49
N GLN A 106 18.26 -3.47 -5.80
CA GLN A 106 19.32 -3.28 -6.80
C GLN A 106 19.90 -1.86 -6.78
N GLN A 107 19.05 -0.84 -6.68
CA GLN A 107 19.47 0.56 -6.63
C GLN A 107 20.22 0.90 -5.33
N LEU A 108 19.83 0.30 -4.20
CA LEU A 108 20.56 0.41 -2.93
C LEU A 108 21.90 -0.35 -2.92
N ASP A 109 22.14 -1.20 -3.94
CA ASP A 109 23.32 -2.05 -4.11
C ASP A 109 23.68 -2.89 -2.86
N ARG A 110 22.66 -3.40 -2.16
CA ARG A 110 22.85 -4.25 -0.98
C ARG A 110 21.64 -5.11 -0.67
N LYS A 111 21.86 -6.13 0.14
CA LYS A 111 20.78 -6.95 0.69
C LYS A 111 20.02 -6.20 1.77
N VAL A 112 18.69 -6.27 1.66
CA VAL A 112 17.72 -5.68 2.57
C VAL A 112 16.64 -6.71 2.90
N PHE A 113 16.02 -6.58 4.06
CA PHE A 113 14.93 -7.46 4.47
C PHE A 113 13.64 -7.10 3.74
N TYR A 114 12.98 -8.10 3.16
CA TYR A 114 11.67 -7.92 2.54
C TYR A 114 10.59 -8.24 3.57
N LEU A 115 9.90 -7.21 4.03
CA LEU A 115 8.82 -7.27 5.00
C LEU A 115 7.49 -7.11 4.28
N ALA A 116 7.17 -8.11 3.46
CA ALA A 116 5.93 -8.14 2.72
C ALA A 116 4.71 -8.14 3.66
N CYS A 117 3.68 -7.35 3.33
CA CYS A 117 2.55 -7.11 4.20
C CYS A 117 1.74 -8.39 4.44
N ARG A 118 1.63 -8.78 5.72
CA ARG A 118 0.86 -9.96 6.13
C ARG A 118 -0.65 -9.79 5.97
N HIS A 119 -1.17 -8.56 5.98
CA HIS A 119 -2.61 -8.33 5.75
C HIS A 119 -3.04 -8.87 4.40
N HIS A 120 -2.25 -8.64 3.34
CA HIS A 120 -2.57 -9.19 2.03
C HIS A 120 -2.55 -10.72 2.01
N ILE A 121 -1.62 -11.37 2.74
CA ILE A 121 -1.59 -12.84 2.85
C ILE A 121 -2.90 -13.34 3.47
N LEU A 122 -3.38 -12.67 4.52
CA LEU A 122 -4.66 -13.02 5.15
C LEU A 122 -5.84 -12.77 4.19
N GLU A 123 -5.84 -11.67 3.43
CA GLU A 123 -6.85 -11.38 2.42
C GLU A 123 -6.91 -12.48 1.34
N VAL A 124 -5.76 -12.96 0.86
CA VAL A 124 -5.68 -14.06 -0.13
C VAL A 124 -6.26 -15.36 0.44
N LEU A 125 -5.95 -15.68 1.70
CA LEU A 125 -6.50 -16.87 2.36
C LEU A 125 -8.03 -16.75 2.52
N VAL A 126 -8.52 -15.60 2.96
CA VAL A 126 -9.96 -15.33 3.09
C VAL A 126 -10.65 -15.40 1.72
N GLY A 127 -10.03 -14.84 0.67
CA GLY A 127 -10.53 -14.93 -0.70
C GLY A 127 -10.62 -16.38 -1.20
N THR A 128 -9.63 -17.22 -0.85
CA THR A 128 -9.64 -18.65 -1.19
C THR A 128 -10.78 -19.37 -0.46
N VAL A 129 -10.96 -19.13 0.83
CA VAL A 129 -12.07 -19.70 1.61
C VAL A 129 -13.41 -19.28 1.02
N TRP A 130 -13.56 -18.00 0.67
CA TRP A 130 -14.75 -17.49 0.02
C TRP A 130 -15.04 -18.22 -1.29
N GLU A 131 -14.05 -18.36 -2.18
CA GLU A 131 -14.23 -19.03 -3.46
C GLU A 131 -14.71 -20.47 -3.29
N ASN A 132 -14.20 -21.17 -2.28
CA ASN A 132 -14.63 -22.54 -1.97
C ASN A 132 -16.06 -22.61 -1.43
N LEU A 133 -16.47 -21.64 -0.61
CA LEU A 133 -17.79 -21.63 0.02
C LEU A 133 -18.90 -21.08 -0.88
N PHE A 134 -18.58 -20.07 -1.70
CA PHE A 134 -19.56 -19.25 -2.40
C PHE A 134 -19.28 -19.09 -3.91
N GLY A 135 -18.16 -19.62 -4.40
CA GLY A 135 -17.76 -19.56 -5.81
C GLY A 135 -16.93 -18.32 -6.16
N LYS A 136 -16.42 -18.29 -7.41
CA LYS A 136 -15.61 -17.18 -7.93
C LYS A 136 -16.43 -15.91 -8.08
N VAL A 137 -15.93 -14.82 -7.49
CA VAL A 137 -16.45 -13.47 -7.76
C VAL A 137 -15.80 -12.99 -9.06
N LYS A 138 -16.62 -12.74 -10.09
CA LYS A 138 -16.14 -12.26 -11.42
C LYS A 138 -16.00 -10.74 -11.49
N SER A 139 -16.42 -10.04 -10.45
CA SER A 139 -16.46 -8.58 -10.37
C SER A 139 -15.39 -8.07 -9.40
N PRO A 140 -14.75 -6.92 -9.66
CA PRO A 140 -13.84 -6.28 -8.72
C PRO A 140 -14.52 -5.87 -7.39
N GLU A 141 -15.85 -5.77 -7.40
CA GLU A 141 -16.65 -5.55 -6.20
C GLU A 141 -17.61 -6.72 -5.99
N ASN A 142 -17.54 -7.36 -4.82
CA ASN A 142 -18.43 -8.44 -4.44
C ASN A 142 -19.83 -7.88 -4.13
N PRO A 143 -20.92 -8.37 -4.77
CA PRO A 143 -22.27 -7.85 -4.56
C PRO A 143 -22.73 -7.91 -3.09
N TRP A 144 -22.29 -8.91 -2.32
CA TRP A 144 -22.64 -9.03 -0.91
C TRP A 144 -21.95 -7.96 -0.08
N PHE A 145 -20.67 -7.68 -0.35
CA PHE A 145 -19.96 -6.60 0.33
C PHE A 145 -20.45 -5.21 -0.11
N LYS A 146 -20.86 -5.05 -1.36
CA LYS A 146 -21.53 -3.83 -1.83
C LYS A 146 -22.83 -3.60 -1.08
N HIS A 147 -23.71 -4.60 -1.05
CA HIS A 147 -24.97 -4.50 -0.33
C HIS A 147 -24.74 -4.23 1.16
N PHE A 148 -23.79 -4.93 1.78
CA PHE A 148 -23.39 -4.71 3.16
C PHE A 148 -22.92 -3.27 3.43
N LYS A 149 -22.10 -2.72 2.52
CA LYS A 149 -21.65 -1.33 2.57
C LYS A 149 -22.82 -0.35 2.45
N ASP A 150 -23.76 -0.62 1.55
CA ASP A 150 -24.93 0.23 1.31
C ASP A 150 -25.86 0.30 2.53
N VAL A 151 -26.00 -0.80 3.27
CA VAL A 151 -26.86 -0.88 4.48
C VAL A 151 -26.09 -0.63 5.78
N TRP A 152 -24.78 -0.36 5.72
CA TRP A 152 -23.90 -0.27 6.89
C TRP A 152 -24.39 0.77 7.93
N THR A 153 -24.91 1.91 7.48
CA THR A 153 -25.41 2.97 8.36
C THR A 153 -26.71 2.60 9.08
N ASP A 154 -27.43 1.61 8.57
CA ASP A 154 -28.74 1.19 9.06
C ASP A 154 -28.63 -0.03 10.00
N LEU A 155 -27.45 -0.65 10.09
CA LEU A 155 -27.16 -1.74 11.01
C LEU A 155 -26.96 -1.19 12.43
N THR A 156 -27.93 -1.44 13.31
CA THR A 156 -27.82 -1.11 14.73
C THR A 156 -27.45 -2.35 15.55
N THR A 157 -26.70 -2.17 16.64
CA THR A 157 -26.40 -3.25 17.60
C THR A 157 -27.63 -3.72 18.37
N ASP A 158 -28.68 -2.91 18.36
CA ASP A 158 -29.82 -3.01 19.25
C ASP A 158 -30.93 -3.88 18.65
N ASN A 159 -30.86 -4.10 17.33
CA ASN A 159 -31.73 -4.99 16.59
C ASN A 159 -30.89 -5.69 15.52
N PRO A 160 -30.41 -6.93 15.77
CA PRO A 160 -29.61 -7.66 14.79
C PRO A 160 -30.53 -8.05 13.63
N THR A 161 -30.69 -7.14 12.68
CA THR A 161 -31.42 -7.41 11.44
C THR A 161 -30.62 -8.49 10.71
N THR A 162 -31.18 -9.70 10.62
CA THR A 162 -30.58 -10.76 9.82
C THR A 162 -30.49 -10.24 8.39
N LEU A 163 -29.28 -9.99 7.90
CA LEU A 163 -29.03 -9.62 6.51
C LEU A 163 -29.40 -10.81 5.61
N SER A 164 -30.65 -10.84 5.15
CA SER A 164 -31.13 -11.85 4.22
C SER A 164 -30.64 -11.52 2.81
N ILE A 165 -29.45 -11.99 2.48
CA ILE A 165 -28.87 -11.82 1.14
C ILE A 165 -29.37 -12.97 0.26
N ARG A 166 -30.25 -12.69 -0.71
CA ARG A 166 -30.67 -13.70 -1.69
C ARG A 166 -29.56 -13.85 -2.75
N GLN A 167 -29.10 -15.08 -2.98
CA GLN A 167 -28.34 -15.42 -4.18
C GLN A 167 -29.28 -15.29 -5.39
N ASN A 168 -29.15 -14.20 -6.15
CA ASN A 168 -29.56 -14.24 -7.54
C ASN A 168 -28.41 -14.94 -8.28
N GLY A 169 -28.69 -16.17 -8.73
CA GLY A 169 -27.75 -17.03 -9.45
C GLY A 169 -27.29 -16.45 -10.78
#